data_AF-A0A7C2RY19-F1
#
_entry.id   AF-A0A7C2RY19-F1
#
_cell.length_a   1.000
_cell.length_b   1.000
_cell.length_c   1.000
_cell.angle_alpha   90.00
_cell.angle_beta   90.00
_cell.angle_gamma   90.00
#
_symmetry.space_group_name_H-M   'P 1'
#
loop_
_entity.id
_entity.type
_entity.pdbx_description
1 polymer ?
#
loop_
_entity_poly.entity_id
_entity_poly.type
_entity_poly.pdbx_seq_one_letter_code
_entity_poly.pdbx_strand_id
1 'polypeptide(L)'
;VGVLFIVSFLSAALFGCPTQDGETEWGWKAKRPQRMQDTFSHEVHKKVFEKEGFGCSVCHTMGVEIPEETEEEKMVEISKEAFFPGKETCHFCHYNPQAGNRAPDECGVCHFNLNEIQPANHNFDWMSKHAVFAKADEEDCQSCHSPRFCEDCHKRRDLPTLRFHDRNFRFVHAIEARANPRACGNCHELKSFCVKCHTEGGYDR
;
A
#
# COMPACT_ATOMS: atom_id res chain seq x y z
N VAL A 1 -27.08 -58.81 21.72
CA VAL A 1 -26.58 -57.53 22.29
C VAL A 1 -25.11 -57.41 21.91
N GLY A 2 -24.73 -56.34 21.21
CA GLY A 2 -23.33 -55.94 21.02
C GLY A 2 -22.72 -56.22 19.64
N VAL A 3 -23.02 -55.37 18.66
CA VAL A 3 -22.11 -55.09 17.53
C VAL A 3 -21.74 -53.62 17.68
N LEU A 4 -20.51 -53.35 18.13
CA LEU A 4 -19.96 -52.00 18.21
C LEU A 4 -19.67 -51.51 16.79
N PHE A 5 -20.46 -50.54 16.32
CA PHE A 5 -20.10 -49.72 15.17
C PHE A 5 -18.98 -48.77 15.58
N ILE A 6 -17.75 -49.06 15.15
CA ILE A 6 -16.65 -48.09 15.18
C ILE A 6 -16.85 -47.17 13.97
N VAL A 7 -17.53 -46.05 14.20
CA VAL A 7 -17.55 -44.95 13.23
C VAL A 7 -16.20 -44.23 13.37
N SER A 8 -15.26 -44.53 12.48
CA SER A 8 -14.03 -43.76 12.35
C SER A 8 -14.38 -42.34 11.89
N PHE A 9 -14.46 -41.42 12.86
CA PHE A 9 -14.33 -40.00 12.61
C PHE A 9 -12.90 -39.75 12.11
N LEU A 10 -12.72 -39.66 10.79
CA LEU A 10 -11.60 -38.95 10.22
C LEU A 10 -11.78 -37.48 10.60
N SER A 11 -11.19 -37.10 11.73
CA SER A 11 -10.90 -35.71 12.04
C SER A 11 -9.96 -35.21 10.95
N ALA A 12 -10.53 -34.56 9.94
CA ALA A 12 -9.80 -33.67 9.05
C ALA A 12 -9.33 -32.49 9.90
N ALA A 13 -8.22 -32.71 10.60
CA ALA A 13 -7.50 -31.66 11.28
C ALA A 13 -7.05 -30.68 10.19
N LEU A 14 -7.66 -29.50 10.21
CA LEU A 14 -7.25 -28.29 9.48
C LEU A 14 -5.89 -27.82 10.01
N PHE A 15 -4.88 -28.67 9.94
CA PHE A 15 -3.50 -28.24 10.06
C PHE A 15 -3.14 -27.64 8.71
N GLY A 16 -3.23 -26.32 8.64
CA GLY A 16 -2.53 -25.53 7.64
C GLY A 16 -1.11 -26.07 7.52
N CYS A 17 -0.74 -26.40 6.28
CA CYS A 17 0.55 -26.99 5.99
C CYS A 17 1.65 -26.03 6.46
N PRO A 18 2.61 -26.47 7.28
CA PRO A 18 3.72 -25.63 7.69
C PRO A 18 4.58 -25.37 6.46
N THR A 19 4.71 -24.11 6.05
CA THR A 19 5.70 -23.75 5.03
C THR A 19 7.08 -23.72 5.69
N GLN A 20 7.67 -24.90 5.86
CA GLN A 20 9.13 -25.03 5.88
C GLN A 20 9.59 -25.19 4.43
N ASP A 21 10.17 -24.11 3.91
CA ASP A 21 11.25 -24.12 2.91
C ASP A 21 11.44 -25.43 2.13
N GLY A 22 10.51 -25.69 1.21
CA GLY A 22 10.59 -26.73 0.21
C GLY A 22 9.96 -26.22 -1.07
N GLU A 23 10.78 -26.03 -2.09
CA GLU A 23 10.36 -25.55 -3.40
C GLU A 23 9.33 -26.52 -4.02
N THR A 24 8.05 -26.18 -3.92
CA THR A 24 7.01 -26.85 -4.69
C THR A 24 6.67 -25.99 -5.91
N GLU A 25 6.67 -26.61 -7.10
CA GLU A 25 6.39 -25.97 -8.39
C GLU A 25 4.89 -25.68 -8.64
N TRP A 26 4.03 -26.03 -7.69
CA TRP A 26 2.59 -25.88 -7.78
C TRP A 26 2.07 -25.12 -6.56
N GLY A 27 1.28 -24.09 -6.79
CA GLY A 27 0.69 -23.21 -5.76
C GLY A 27 0.78 -21.76 -6.19
N TRP A 28 -0.20 -20.94 -5.81
CA TRP A 28 -0.05 -19.48 -5.89
C TRP A 28 1.13 -19.11 -4.99
N LYS A 29 2.32 -19.02 -5.59
CA LYS A 29 3.47 -18.33 -4.99
C LYS A 29 3.01 -16.88 -4.88
N ALA A 30 2.38 -16.52 -3.77
CA ALA A 30 2.39 -15.13 -3.33
C ALA A 30 3.88 -14.78 -3.36
N LYS A 31 4.32 -14.05 -4.40
CA LYS A 31 5.70 -13.57 -4.48
C LYS A 31 5.91 -12.91 -3.14
N ARG A 32 6.80 -13.47 -2.31
CA ARG A 32 7.19 -12.85 -1.05
C ARG A 32 7.38 -11.36 -1.35
N PRO A 33 6.82 -10.43 -0.55
CA PRO A 33 7.03 -9.02 -0.81
C PRO A 33 8.52 -8.81 -0.98
N GLN A 34 8.93 -8.50 -2.20
CA GLN A 34 10.33 -8.38 -2.55
C GLN A 34 10.77 -7.08 -1.92
N ARG A 35 11.80 -7.09 -1.07
CA ARG A 35 12.31 -5.85 -0.52
C ARG A 35 12.93 -5.05 -1.67
N MET A 36 13.06 -3.74 -1.52
CA MET A 36 13.72 -2.91 -2.54
C MET A 36 15.12 -3.44 -2.91
N GLN A 37 15.83 -4.03 -1.94
CA GLN A 37 17.13 -4.66 -2.14
C GLN A 37 17.07 -5.86 -3.10
N ASP A 38 15.93 -6.55 -3.15
CA ASP A 38 15.71 -7.74 -3.97
C ASP A 38 15.21 -7.37 -5.39
N THR A 39 14.67 -6.16 -5.58
CA THR A 39 14.13 -5.67 -6.87
C THR A 39 14.97 -4.59 -7.54
N PHE A 40 16.01 -4.09 -6.86
CA PHE A 40 16.85 -3.00 -7.38
C PHE A 40 17.57 -3.39 -8.68
N SER A 41 17.43 -2.56 -9.72
CA SER A 41 18.10 -2.76 -11.00
C SER A 41 19.31 -1.84 -11.15
N HIS A 42 20.51 -2.40 -11.05
CA HIS A 42 21.76 -1.70 -11.36
C HIS A 42 21.79 -1.19 -12.82
N GLU A 43 21.25 -1.95 -13.77
CA GLU A 43 21.28 -1.56 -15.19
C GLU A 43 20.45 -0.30 -15.45
N VAL A 44 19.25 -0.21 -14.85
CA VAL A 44 18.38 0.96 -15.00
C VAL A 44 19.00 2.18 -14.32
N HIS A 45 19.51 2.03 -13.10
CA HIS A 45 20.11 3.14 -12.35
C HIS A 45 21.42 3.63 -12.95
N LYS A 46 22.28 2.72 -13.45
CA LYS A 46 23.54 3.08 -14.10
C LYS A 46 23.34 4.06 -15.26
N LYS A 47 22.31 3.87 -16.10
CA LYS A 47 22.00 4.78 -17.22
C LYS A 47 21.69 6.20 -16.74
N VAL A 48 21.01 6.33 -15.59
CA VAL A 48 20.73 7.63 -14.97
C VAL A 48 21.99 8.22 -14.34
N PHE A 49 22.78 7.41 -13.63
CA PHE A 49 24.01 7.87 -12.97
C PHE A 49 25.06 8.38 -13.97
N GLU A 50 25.27 7.67 -15.07
CA GLU A 50 26.16 8.11 -16.14
C GLU A 50 25.72 9.44 -16.76
N LYS A 51 24.40 9.62 -16.93
CA LYS A 51 23.83 10.86 -17.47
C LYS A 51 24.01 12.04 -16.51
N GLU A 52 23.76 11.83 -15.22
CA GLU A 52 23.83 12.87 -14.19
C GLU A 52 25.25 13.06 -13.60
N GLY A 53 26.23 12.25 -14.03
CA GLY A 53 27.62 12.34 -13.61
C GLY A 53 27.93 11.74 -12.23
N PHE A 54 27.09 10.85 -11.72
CA PHE A 54 27.30 10.18 -10.44
C PHE A 54 28.16 8.92 -10.58
N GLY A 55 29.11 8.75 -9.66
CA GLY A 55 29.92 7.53 -9.53
C GLY A 55 29.27 6.47 -8.64
N CYS A 56 29.82 5.26 -8.66
CA CYS A 56 29.32 4.13 -7.83
C CYS A 56 29.30 4.44 -6.33
N SER A 57 30.21 5.30 -5.89
CA SER A 57 30.37 5.68 -4.48
C SER A 57 29.24 6.55 -3.94
N VAL A 58 28.34 7.04 -4.80
CA VAL A 58 27.13 7.76 -4.35
C VAL A 58 26.21 6.84 -3.54
N CYS A 59 26.26 5.54 -3.81
CA CYS A 59 25.53 4.53 -3.04
C CYS A 59 26.49 3.65 -2.23
N HIS A 60 27.59 3.19 -2.82
CA HIS A 60 28.52 2.31 -2.12
C HIS A 60 29.63 3.12 -1.45
N THR A 61 29.40 3.51 -0.19
CA THR A 61 30.41 4.21 0.60
C THR A 61 31.53 3.24 1.00
N MET A 62 32.64 3.26 0.25
CA MET A 62 33.79 2.38 0.48
C MET A 62 34.74 2.90 1.58
N GLY A 63 34.37 3.97 2.28
CA GLY A 63 35.17 4.60 3.33
C GLY A 63 34.91 4.04 4.71
N VAL A 64 34.85 2.72 4.86
CA VAL A 64 34.57 2.08 6.16
C VAL A 64 35.88 1.65 6.82
N GLU A 65 36.11 2.11 8.05
CA GLU A 65 37.22 1.63 8.86
C GLU A 65 36.91 0.21 9.31
N ILE A 66 37.76 -0.73 8.90
CA ILE A 66 37.66 -2.14 9.31
C ILE A 66 38.31 -2.23 10.70
N PRO A 67 37.56 -2.58 11.78
CA PRO A 67 38.15 -2.86 13.08
C PRO A 67 39.08 -4.09 13.04
N GLU A 68 39.60 -4.54 14.18
CA GLU A 68 40.38 -5.79 14.22
C GLU A 68 39.60 -6.96 13.58
N GLU A 69 40.27 -7.76 12.74
CA GLU A 69 39.68 -8.89 11.99
C GLU A 69 39.05 -9.98 12.88
N THR A 70 39.21 -9.88 14.20
CA THR A 70 38.66 -10.81 15.20
C THR A 70 37.17 -10.59 15.48
N GLU A 71 36.59 -9.46 15.05
CA GLU A 71 35.19 -9.11 15.33
C GLU A 71 34.25 -9.39 14.13
N GLU A 72 34.06 -10.67 13.81
CA GLU A 72 33.27 -11.14 12.65
C GLU A 72 31.89 -10.47 12.52
N GLU A 73 31.13 -10.36 13.62
CA GLU A 73 29.78 -9.78 13.62
C GLU A 73 29.79 -8.31 13.17
N LYS A 74 30.77 -7.53 13.61
CA LYS A 74 30.93 -6.12 13.22
C LYS A 74 31.34 -6.00 11.75
N MET A 75 32.17 -6.91 11.24
CA MET A 75 32.52 -6.95 9.82
C MET A 75 31.31 -7.23 8.93
N VAL A 76 30.42 -8.12 9.37
CA VAL A 76 29.16 -8.40 8.66
C VAL A 76 28.24 -7.18 8.68
N GLU A 77 28.17 -6.44 9.79
CA GLU A 77 27.38 -5.20 9.89
C GLU A 77 27.91 -4.11 8.95
N ILE A 78 29.22 -3.84 9.00
CA ILE A 78 29.91 -2.89 8.11
C ILE A 78 29.68 -3.24 6.64
N SER A 79 29.82 -4.53 6.29
CA SER A 79 29.58 -5.01 4.93
C SER A 79 28.13 -4.76 4.51
N LYS A 80 27.15 -5.06 5.39
CA LYS A 80 25.73 -4.78 5.11
C LYS A 80 25.48 -3.30 4.89
N GLU A 81 26.04 -2.42 5.71
CA GLU A 81 25.85 -0.97 5.57
C GLU A 81 26.47 -0.43 4.27
N ALA A 82 27.65 -0.93 3.87
CA ALA A 82 28.30 -0.55 2.61
C ALA A 82 27.56 -1.03 1.36
N PHE A 83 26.93 -2.21 1.42
CA PHE A 83 26.15 -2.76 0.30
C PHE A 83 24.70 -2.27 0.27
N PHE A 84 24.14 -1.91 1.43
CA PHE A 84 22.78 -1.44 1.60
C PHE A 84 22.80 -0.09 2.29
N PRO A 85 23.24 0.96 1.57
CA PRO A 85 23.16 2.31 2.09
C PRO A 85 21.66 2.59 2.35
N GLY A 86 21.34 3.16 3.50
CA GLY A 86 19.97 3.31 3.95
C GLY A 86 19.10 4.14 3.00
N LYS A 87 17.84 4.33 3.40
CA LYS A 87 16.82 5.02 2.59
C LYS A 87 17.23 6.42 2.12
N GLU A 88 18.09 7.08 2.87
CA GLU A 88 18.64 8.41 2.56
C GLU A 88 19.33 8.46 1.20
N THR A 89 20.01 7.39 0.79
CA THR A 89 20.66 7.32 -0.52
C THR A 89 19.65 7.29 -1.66
N CYS A 90 18.55 6.56 -1.49
CA CYS A 90 17.47 6.52 -2.47
C CYS A 90 16.70 7.84 -2.50
N HIS A 91 16.41 8.40 -1.32
CA HIS A 91 15.67 9.66 -1.20
C HIS A 91 16.45 10.85 -1.74
N PHE A 92 17.78 10.87 -1.64
CA PHE A 92 18.60 11.95 -2.21
C PHE A 92 18.23 12.29 -3.66
N CYS A 93 17.93 11.27 -4.48
CA CYS A 93 17.49 11.44 -5.86
C CYS A 93 15.96 11.34 -6.02
N HIS A 94 15.32 10.32 -5.44
CA HIS A 94 13.89 10.02 -5.68
C HIS A 94 12.92 10.79 -4.78
N TYR A 95 13.40 11.43 -3.72
CA TYR A 95 12.60 12.26 -2.83
C TYR A 95 13.43 13.43 -2.28
N ASN A 96 13.58 14.46 -3.10
CA ASN A 96 14.28 15.69 -2.76
C ASN A 96 13.39 16.89 -3.08
N PRO A 97 12.50 17.28 -2.15
CA PRO A 97 11.59 18.39 -2.33
C PRO A 97 12.31 19.72 -2.65
N GLN A 98 13.50 19.93 -2.10
CA GLN A 98 14.30 21.14 -2.33
C GLN A 98 14.82 21.22 -3.77
N ALA A 99 15.15 20.08 -4.37
CA ALA A 99 15.52 19.98 -5.78
C ALA A 99 14.31 19.79 -6.72
N GLY A 100 13.09 19.72 -6.18
CA GLY A 100 11.86 19.47 -6.95
C GLY A 100 11.63 18.02 -7.35
N ASN A 101 12.46 17.08 -6.88
CA ASN A 101 12.26 15.66 -7.13
C ASN A 101 11.25 15.09 -6.14
N ARG A 102 10.11 14.63 -6.64
CA ARG A 102 9.09 13.95 -5.82
C ARG A 102 9.09 12.46 -6.10
N ALA A 103 8.80 11.68 -5.06
CA ALA A 103 8.63 10.24 -5.17
C ALA A 103 7.46 9.92 -6.12
N PRO A 104 7.52 8.78 -6.84
CA PRO A 104 6.41 8.33 -7.66
C PRO A 104 5.18 7.99 -6.81
N ASP A 105 3.98 8.08 -7.41
CA ASP A 105 2.70 7.74 -6.76
C ASP A 105 2.62 6.25 -6.34
N GLU A 106 3.45 5.39 -6.94
CA GLU A 106 3.56 3.96 -6.61
C GLU A 106 4.57 3.72 -5.48
N CYS A 107 4.24 4.19 -4.27
CA CYS A 107 5.13 4.08 -3.09
C CYS A 107 5.60 2.64 -2.82
N GLY A 108 4.77 1.65 -3.16
CA GLY A 108 5.03 0.22 -2.98
C GLY A 108 6.18 -0.35 -3.80
N VAL A 109 6.70 0.41 -4.78
CA VAL A 109 7.92 0.03 -5.52
C VAL A 109 9.14 0.01 -4.59
N CYS A 110 9.18 0.92 -3.60
CA CYS A 110 10.27 1.01 -2.62
C CYS A 110 9.82 0.60 -1.21
N HIS A 111 8.61 1.01 -0.81
CA HIS A 111 8.06 0.77 0.53
C HIS A 111 7.18 -0.49 0.54
N PHE A 112 7.78 -1.64 0.85
CA PHE A 112 7.07 -2.93 0.90
C PHE A 112 6.02 -3.01 2.01
N ASN A 113 6.19 -2.23 3.08
CA ASN A 113 5.23 -2.09 4.16
C ASN A 113 4.78 -0.62 4.26
N LEU A 114 3.71 -0.28 3.57
CA LEU A 114 3.17 1.09 3.56
C LEU A 114 2.75 1.56 4.96
N ASN A 115 2.43 0.65 5.88
CA ASN A 115 2.07 1.00 7.25
C ASN A 115 3.22 1.69 8.01
N GLU A 116 4.48 1.49 7.61
CA GLU A 116 5.64 2.14 8.24
C GLU A 116 5.78 3.62 7.89
N ILE A 117 5.23 4.04 6.75
CA ILE A 117 5.26 5.42 6.28
C ILE A 117 3.88 6.10 6.36
N GLN A 118 2.83 5.34 6.62
CA GLN A 118 1.47 5.80 6.72
C GLN A 118 1.29 6.68 7.98
N PRO A 119 0.86 7.94 7.84
CA PRO A 119 0.59 8.79 8.99
C PRO A 119 -0.60 8.29 9.83
N ALA A 120 -0.61 8.63 11.12
CA ALA A 120 -1.65 8.17 12.06
C ALA A 120 -3.09 8.62 11.71
N ASN A 121 -3.23 9.65 10.87
CA ASN A 121 -4.52 10.14 10.39
C ASN A 121 -5.15 9.24 9.29
N HIS A 122 -4.40 8.28 8.74
CA HIS A 122 -4.91 7.28 7.81
C HIS A 122 -5.57 6.13 8.57
N ASN A 123 -6.76 6.40 9.07
CA ASN A 123 -7.55 5.49 9.90
C ASN A 123 -8.88 5.13 9.23
N PHE A 124 -9.59 4.16 9.82
CA PHE A 124 -10.84 3.64 9.29
C PHE A 124 -11.95 4.71 9.16
N ASP A 125 -11.86 5.80 9.93
CA ASP A 125 -12.82 6.89 9.92
C ASP A 125 -12.39 8.10 9.06
N TRP A 126 -11.42 7.89 8.16
CA TRP A 126 -10.94 8.88 7.18
C TRP A 126 -12.08 9.67 6.51
N MET A 127 -13.12 8.99 6.02
CA MET A 127 -14.23 9.64 5.33
C MET A 127 -14.97 10.68 6.19
N SER A 128 -14.94 10.53 7.51
CA SER A 128 -15.58 11.45 8.45
C SER A 128 -14.65 12.59 8.89
N LYS A 129 -13.32 12.41 8.82
CA LYS A 129 -12.34 13.32 9.44
C LYS A 129 -11.34 13.97 8.49
N HIS A 130 -11.18 13.46 7.27
CA HIS A 130 -10.19 13.99 6.33
C HIS A 130 -10.33 15.48 6.06
N ALA A 131 -11.56 16.01 6.02
CA ALA A 131 -11.79 17.43 5.83
C ALA A 131 -11.23 18.29 6.98
N VAL A 132 -11.19 17.75 8.22
CA VAL A 132 -10.59 18.43 9.37
C VAL A 132 -9.07 18.46 9.23
N PHE A 133 -8.47 17.34 8.83
CA PHE A 133 -7.02 17.23 8.62
C PHE A 133 -6.55 18.09 7.45
N ALA A 134 -7.21 18.00 6.29
CA ALA A 134 -6.88 18.78 5.10
C ALA A 134 -7.05 20.30 5.34
N LYS A 135 -8.01 20.71 6.16
CA LYS A 135 -8.16 22.13 6.55
C LYS A 135 -7.05 22.60 7.48
N ALA A 136 -6.53 21.71 8.33
CA ALA A 136 -5.45 22.04 9.25
C ALA A 136 -4.12 22.18 8.51
N ASP A 137 -3.80 21.23 7.63
CA ASP A 137 -2.59 21.23 6.83
C ASP A 137 -2.79 20.40 5.55
N GLU A 138 -3.00 21.09 4.43
CA GLU A 138 -3.11 20.44 3.12
C GLU A 138 -1.74 20.01 2.58
N GLU A 139 -0.67 20.75 2.93
CA GLU A 139 0.69 20.49 2.44
C GLU A 139 1.23 19.16 2.98
N ASP A 140 0.86 18.78 4.21
CA ASP A 140 1.16 17.47 4.79
C ASP A 140 0.65 16.32 3.90
N CYS A 141 -0.57 16.46 3.36
CA CYS A 141 -1.14 15.48 2.44
C CYS A 141 -0.36 15.46 1.11
N GLN A 142 0.04 16.63 0.62
CA GLN A 142 0.76 16.79 -0.64
C GLN A 142 2.21 16.33 -0.60
N SER A 143 2.75 16.05 0.60
CA SER A 143 4.06 15.41 0.76
C SER A 143 4.10 14.00 0.17
N CYS A 144 2.96 13.30 0.21
CA CYS A 144 2.81 11.91 -0.27
C CYS A 144 1.80 11.75 -1.41
N HIS A 145 0.77 12.59 -1.48
CA HIS A 145 -0.31 12.47 -2.46
C HIS A 145 -0.29 13.61 -3.47
N SER A 146 -0.48 13.30 -4.76
CA SER A 146 -0.69 14.34 -5.76
C SER A 146 -2.06 15.02 -5.59
N PRO A 147 -2.24 16.27 -6.03
CA PRO A 147 -3.53 16.96 -5.95
C PRO A 147 -4.69 16.20 -6.60
N ARG A 148 -4.40 15.32 -7.57
CA ARG A 148 -5.39 14.45 -8.22
C ARG A 148 -6.10 13.52 -7.24
N PHE A 149 -5.45 13.15 -6.14
CA PHE A 149 -6.06 12.33 -5.09
C PHE A 149 -7.30 13.01 -4.49
N CYS A 150 -7.23 14.31 -4.23
CA CYS A 150 -8.37 15.09 -3.74
C CYS A 150 -9.46 15.18 -4.83
N GLU A 151 -9.05 15.38 -6.08
CA GLU A 151 -9.95 15.53 -7.21
C GLU A 151 -10.74 14.25 -7.54
N ASP A 152 -10.14 13.08 -7.34
CA ASP A 152 -10.78 11.79 -7.60
C ASP A 152 -12.08 11.61 -6.84
N CYS A 153 -12.16 12.12 -5.60
CA CYS A 153 -13.42 12.18 -4.88
C CYS A 153 -14.15 13.49 -5.20
N HIS A 154 -13.52 14.64 -4.99
CA HIS A 154 -14.23 15.92 -4.97
C HIS A 154 -14.84 16.33 -6.32
N LYS A 155 -14.27 15.86 -7.45
CA LYS A 155 -14.76 16.12 -8.81
C LYS A 155 -15.55 14.96 -9.43
N ARG A 156 -15.49 13.75 -8.86
CA ARG A 156 -16.11 12.52 -9.45
C ARG A 156 -17.03 11.77 -8.48
N ARG A 157 -17.65 12.46 -7.52
CA ARG A 157 -18.52 11.85 -6.48
C ARG A 157 -19.67 11.02 -7.04
N ASP A 158 -20.21 11.43 -8.19
CA ASP A 158 -21.39 10.80 -8.80
C ASP A 158 -21.05 9.75 -9.87
N LEU A 159 -19.76 9.41 -10.06
CA LEU A 159 -19.40 8.31 -10.94
C LEU A 159 -19.61 6.97 -10.22
N PRO A 160 -20.33 6.00 -10.83
CA PRO A 160 -20.48 4.67 -10.27
C PRO A 160 -19.13 3.94 -10.38
N THR A 161 -18.31 4.09 -9.34
CA THR A 161 -17.04 3.38 -9.20
C THR A 161 -17.23 2.22 -8.23
N LEU A 162 -16.62 1.08 -8.54
CA LEU A 162 -16.57 -0.09 -7.64
C LEU A 162 -15.74 0.16 -6.37
N ARG A 163 -15.17 1.37 -6.23
CA ARG A 163 -14.30 1.76 -5.14
C ARG A 163 -15.08 2.04 -3.86
N PHE A 164 -16.31 2.54 -3.98
CA PHE A 164 -17.11 2.99 -2.85
C PHE A 164 -18.43 2.23 -2.69
N HIS A 165 -18.90 1.59 -3.76
CA HIS A 165 -20.11 0.78 -3.75
C HIS A 165 -19.86 -0.55 -4.46
N ASP A 166 -20.29 -1.66 -3.84
CA ASP A 166 -20.21 -2.98 -4.46
C ASP A 166 -21.16 -3.09 -5.67
N ARG A 167 -20.92 -4.05 -6.57
CA ARG A 167 -21.84 -4.35 -7.70
C ARG A 167 -23.27 -4.64 -7.22
N ASN A 168 -23.41 -5.17 -6.01
CA ASN A 168 -24.69 -5.50 -5.41
C ASN A 168 -25.30 -4.34 -4.61
N PHE A 169 -24.76 -3.11 -4.68
CA PHE A 169 -25.27 -1.95 -3.95
C PHE A 169 -26.77 -1.76 -4.14
N ARG A 170 -27.32 -2.01 -5.34
CA ARG A 170 -28.77 -1.96 -5.60
C ARG A 170 -29.60 -2.85 -4.65
N PHE A 171 -29.05 -3.96 -4.20
CA PHE A 171 -29.72 -4.88 -3.28
C PHE A 171 -29.49 -4.53 -1.80
N VAL A 172 -28.35 -3.93 -1.46
CA VAL A 172 -27.96 -3.70 -0.05
C VAL A 172 -28.17 -2.26 0.42
N HIS A 173 -28.23 -1.27 -0.47
CA HIS A 173 -28.31 0.15 -0.10
C HIS A 173 -29.55 0.50 0.72
N ALA A 174 -30.65 -0.26 0.60
CA ALA A 174 -31.84 -0.05 1.40
C ALA A 174 -31.64 -0.40 2.89
N ILE A 175 -30.67 -1.26 3.21
CA ILE A 175 -30.28 -1.56 4.60
C ILE A 175 -29.38 -0.44 5.12
N GLU A 176 -28.37 -0.07 4.34
CA GLU A 176 -27.41 1.00 4.67
C GLU A 176 -28.10 2.36 4.84
N ALA A 177 -28.99 2.73 3.92
CA ALA A 177 -29.76 3.97 3.98
C ALA A 177 -30.76 4.00 5.14
N ARG A 178 -31.26 2.84 5.61
CA ARG A 178 -32.06 2.78 6.85
C ARG A 178 -31.20 2.93 8.09
N ALA A 179 -30.00 2.36 8.09
CA ALA A 179 -29.08 2.46 9.21
C ALA A 179 -28.55 3.90 9.39
N ASN A 180 -28.12 4.54 8.31
CA ASN A 180 -27.62 5.92 8.33
C ASN A 180 -27.75 6.62 6.97
N PRO A 181 -28.90 7.25 6.67
CA PRO A 181 -29.11 7.93 5.39
C PRO A 181 -28.23 9.18 5.23
N ARG A 182 -27.72 9.75 6.33
CA ARG A 182 -26.85 10.94 6.28
C ARG A 182 -25.46 10.61 5.73
N ALA A 183 -25.00 9.36 5.86
CA ALA A 183 -23.70 8.94 5.34
C ALA A 183 -23.60 9.10 3.81
N CYS A 184 -24.71 8.91 3.10
CA CYS A 184 -24.77 9.12 1.65
C CYS A 184 -24.56 10.60 1.28
N GLY A 185 -24.96 11.52 2.18
CA GLY A 185 -24.83 12.97 2.06
C GLY A 185 -23.38 13.48 2.12
N ASN A 186 -22.44 12.63 2.53
CA ASN A 186 -21.02 12.97 2.52
C ASN A 186 -20.49 13.11 1.08
N CYS A 187 -21.09 12.37 0.14
CA CYS A 187 -20.67 12.34 -1.26
C CYS A 187 -21.78 12.80 -2.22
N HIS A 188 -23.03 12.39 -1.98
CA HIS A 188 -24.16 12.61 -2.87
C HIS A 188 -25.12 13.67 -2.36
N GLU A 189 -25.74 14.41 -3.27
CA GLU A 189 -26.87 15.28 -2.94
C GLU A 189 -28.13 14.44 -2.69
N LEU A 190 -28.50 14.27 -1.42
CA LEU A 190 -29.56 13.35 -0.98
C LEU A 190 -30.92 13.61 -1.66
N LYS A 191 -31.24 14.88 -1.93
CA LYS A 191 -32.57 15.23 -2.46
C LYS A 191 -32.73 14.81 -3.92
N SER A 192 -31.74 15.06 -4.76
CA SER A 192 -31.81 14.71 -6.18
C SER A 192 -31.40 13.26 -6.45
N PHE A 193 -30.45 12.73 -5.68
CA PHE A 193 -29.90 11.40 -5.90
C PHE A 193 -30.93 10.29 -5.67
N CYS A 194 -31.59 10.29 -4.52
CA CYS A 194 -32.55 9.25 -4.16
C CYS A 194 -33.77 9.28 -5.07
N VAL A 195 -34.26 10.48 -5.39
CA VAL A 195 -35.46 10.70 -6.18
C VAL A 195 -35.30 10.12 -7.59
N LYS A 196 -34.15 10.34 -8.25
CA LYS A 196 -33.90 9.83 -9.60
C LYS A 196 -34.26 8.35 -9.77
N CYS A 197 -33.86 7.49 -8.84
CA CYS A 197 -34.21 6.06 -8.91
C CYS A 197 -35.58 5.73 -8.28
N HIS A 198 -35.90 6.32 -7.12
CA HIS A 198 -37.12 5.98 -6.36
C HIS A 198 -38.42 6.55 -6.95
N THR A 199 -38.33 7.53 -7.87
CA THR A 199 -39.50 8.06 -8.59
C THR A 199 -39.49 7.76 -10.08
N GLU A 200 -38.32 7.61 -10.73
CA GLU A 200 -38.24 7.48 -12.20
C GLU A 200 -37.98 6.04 -12.70
N GLY A 201 -37.70 5.08 -11.79
CA GLY A 201 -37.65 3.64 -12.10
C GLY A 201 -36.26 3.02 -12.26
N GLY A 202 -35.18 3.75 -11.95
CA GLY A 202 -33.81 3.23 -11.91
C GLY A 202 -32.90 3.76 -13.04
N TYR A 203 -31.61 3.42 -12.97
CA TYR A 203 -30.54 3.89 -13.86
C TYR A 203 -30.64 3.40 -15.33
N ASP A 204 -31.55 2.47 -15.62
CA ASP A 204 -31.68 1.82 -16.94
C ASP A 204 -32.56 2.60 -17.94
N ARG A 205 -32.67 3.93 -17.75
CA ARG A 205 -33.25 4.88 -18.72
C ARG A 205 -32.32 6.05 -18.96
#